data_AF-A0A524DES1-F1
#
_entry.id   AF-A0A524DES1-F1
#
_cell.length_a   1.000
_cell.length_b   1.000
_cell.length_c   1.000
_cell.angle_alpha   90.00
_cell.angle_beta   90.00
_cell.angle_gamma   90.00
#
_symmetry.space_group_name_H-M   'P 1'
#
loop_
_entity.id
_entity.type
_entity.pdbx_description
1 polymer ?
#
loop_
_entity_poly.entity_id
_entity_poly.type
_entity_poly.pdbx_seq_one_letter_code
_entity_poly.pdbx_strand_id
1 'polypeptide(L)'
;MKIGKKYIKYLCIFLLVTNLCSILLAIFHYFIGLNIVVGTLFSILIVISWFLNILLIIFTDYKIVKSSTTGKRINRLGYGFLAVQIIAIFLLVGGLFLLNASWFTPLLQYSLILIGFLSFFIYGAIFSYFNIKALDNREVWKFE
;
A
#
# COMPACT_ATOMS: atom_id res chain seq x y z
N MET A 1 10.39 13.65 -16.09
CA MET A 1 11.23 13.31 -14.92
C MET A 1 12.31 12.30 -15.30
N LYS A 2 13.59 12.63 -15.05
CA LYS A 2 14.73 11.71 -15.20
C LYS A 2 14.98 11.00 -13.86
N ILE A 3 14.21 9.96 -13.55
CA ILE A 3 14.52 9.05 -12.43
C ILE A 3 15.21 7.82 -13.00
N GLY A 4 16.41 7.53 -12.49
CA GLY A 4 17.14 6.32 -12.84
C GLY A 4 16.52 5.06 -12.23
N LYS A 5 16.64 3.94 -12.95
CA LYS A 5 16.17 2.60 -12.54
C LYS A 5 16.53 2.25 -11.09
N LYS A 6 17.74 2.59 -10.65
CA LYS A 6 18.25 2.30 -9.30
C LYS A 6 17.37 2.90 -8.19
N TYR A 7 16.88 4.13 -8.39
CA TYR A 7 16.02 4.81 -7.41
C TYR A 7 14.63 4.17 -7.35
N ILE A 8 14.05 3.77 -8.49
CA ILE A 8 12.77 3.05 -8.49
C ILE A 8 12.92 1.70 -7.79
N LYS A 9 14.04 1.00 -8.00
CA LYS A 9 14.33 -0.25 -7.28
C LYS A 9 14.34 -0.04 -5.77
N TYR A 10 15.05 0.98 -5.29
CA TYR A 10 15.09 1.29 -3.86
C TYR A 10 13.73 1.67 -3.30
N LEU A 11 12.95 2.49 -4.03
CA LEU A 11 11.59 2.85 -3.64
C LEU A 11 10.72 1.59 -3.50
N CYS A 12 10.76 0.67 -4.47
CA CYS A 12 9.94 -0.54 -4.41
C CYS A 12 10.37 -1.48 -3.28
N ILE A 13 11.68 -1.63 -3.03
CA ILE A 13 12.17 -2.46 -1.91
C ILE A 13 11.76 -1.84 -0.57
N PHE A 14 11.96 -0.53 -0.42
CA PHE A 14 11.55 0.19 0.78
C PHE A 14 10.05 0.01 1.03
N LEU A 15 9.21 0.26 0.03
CA LEU A 15 7.76 0.06 0.11
C LEU A 15 7.37 -1.38 0.43
N LEU A 16 8.04 -2.38 -0.15
CA LEU A 16 7.77 -3.78 0.18
C LEU A 16 8.03 -4.03 1.67
N VAL A 17 9.17 -3.58 2.19
CA VAL A 17 9.53 -3.75 3.60
C VAL A 17 8.55 -2.98 4.50
N THR A 18 8.26 -1.71 4.21
CA THR A 18 7.37 -0.92 5.06
C THR A 18 5.93 -1.42 5.04
N ASN A 19 5.44 -1.90 3.90
CA ASN A 19 4.11 -2.53 3.81
C ASN A 19 4.06 -3.83 4.64
N LEU A 20 5.09 -4.70 4.55
CA LEU A 20 5.17 -5.93 5.35
C LEU A 20 5.29 -5.64 6.86
N CYS A 21 6.13 -4.69 7.25
CA CYS A 21 6.22 -4.23 8.64
C CYS A 21 4.88 -3.69 9.13
N SER A 22 4.15 -2.95 8.30
CA SER A 22 2.84 -2.40 8.67
C SER A 22 1.81 -3.50 8.90
N ILE A 23 1.81 -4.56 8.08
CA ILE A 23 0.95 -5.74 8.28
C ILE A 23 1.26 -6.41 9.62
N LEU A 24 2.54 -6.67 9.90
CA LEU A 24 2.95 -7.31 11.15
C LEU A 24 2.58 -6.46 12.37
N LEU A 25 2.84 -5.15 12.32
CA LEU A 25 2.51 -4.23 13.40
C LEU A 25 1.01 -4.10 13.63
N ALA A 26 0.18 -4.15 12.58
CA ALA A 26 -1.27 -4.16 12.73
C ALA A 26 -1.77 -5.42 13.44
N ILE A 27 -1.21 -6.59 13.09
CA ILE A 27 -1.51 -7.85 13.77
C ILE A 27 -1.13 -7.75 15.25
N PHE A 28 0.08 -7.29 15.56
CA PHE A 28 0.51 -7.12 16.96
C PHE A 28 -0.35 -6.11 17.72
N HIS A 29 -0.71 -4.99 17.09
CA HIS A 29 -1.59 -4.00 17.67
C HIS A 29 -2.96 -4.58 18.01
N TYR A 30 -3.52 -5.39 17.11
CA TYR A 30 -4.82 -6.01 17.31
C TYR A 30 -4.84 -7.02 18.47
N PHE A 31 -3.78 -7.82 18.64
CA PHE A 31 -3.75 -8.88 19.66
C PHE A 31 -3.23 -8.44 21.03
N ILE A 32 -2.21 -7.57 21.07
CA ILE A 32 -1.43 -7.28 22.28
C ILE A 32 -1.55 -5.80 22.68
N GLY A 33 -2.02 -4.95 21.75
CA GLY A 33 -1.89 -3.51 21.86
C GLY A 33 -0.43 -3.07 21.65
N LEU A 34 -0.25 -1.81 21.25
CA LEU A 34 1.10 -1.22 21.15
C LEU A 34 1.24 -0.13 22.20
N ASN A 35 2.41 -0.02 22.82
CA ASN A 35 2.71 1.11 23.68
C ASN A 35 2.73 2.43 22.86
N ILE A 36 2.65 3.57 23.53
CA ILE A 36 2.51 4.88 22.88
C ILE A 36 3.67 5.17 21.91
N VAL A 37 4.91 4.82 22.27
CA VAL A 37 6.10 5.07 21.44
C VAL A 37 6.04 4.25 20.15
N VAL A 38 5.79 2.93 20.25
CA VAL A 38 5.70 2.03 19.10
C VAL A 38 4.47 2.37 18.25
N GLY A 39 3.35 2.73 18.87
CA GLY A 39 2.14 3.18 18.17
C GLY A 39 2.35 4.48 17.38
N THR A 40 3.12 5.43 17.93
CA THR A 40 3.47 6.68 17.23
C THR A 40 4.36 6.41 16.02
N LEU A 41 5.41 5.60 16.18
CA LEU A 41 6.28 5.20 15.07
C LEU A 41 5.52 4.45 13.98
N PHE A 42 4.62 3.55 14.38
CA PHE A 42 3.75 2.82 13.48
C PHE A 42 2.86 3.77 12.67
N SER A 43 2.26 4.76 13.32
CA SER A 43 1.42 5.76 12.65
C SER A 43 2.19 6.58 11.61
N ILE A 44 3.42 7.00 11.94
CA ILE A 44 4.30 7.69 10.99
C ILE A 44 4.65 6.80 9.80
N LEU A 45 4.99 5.53 10.05
CA LEU A 45 5.33 4.55 9.01
C LEU A 45 4.17 4.32 8.02
N ILE A 46 2.94 4.23 8.53
CA ILE A 46 1.70 4.08 7.74
C ILE A 46 1.55 5.27 6.79
N VAL A 47 1.64 6.50 7.31
CA VAL A 47 1.45 7.72 6.52
C VAL A 47 2.51 7.83 5.43
N ILE A 48 3.78 7.60 5.76
CA ILE A 48 4.89 7.61 4.79
C ILE A 48 4.65 6.55 3.70
N SER A 49 4.31 5.33 4.11
CA SER A 49 4.05 4.23 3.16
C SER A 49 2.88 4.56 2.24
N TRP A 50 1.84 5.23 2.73
CA TRP A 50 0.71 5.63 1.91
C TRP A 50 1.11 6.60 0.79
N PHE A 51 1.79 7.69 1.12
CA PHE A 51 2.23 8.66 0.11
C PHE A 51 3.23 8.05 -0.87
N LEU A 52 4.16 7.22 -0.40
CA LEU A 52 5.12 6.54 -1.27
C LEU A 52 4.45 5.52 -2.19
N ASN A 53 3.41 4.84 -1.74
CA ASN A 53 2.62 3.92 -2.55
C ASN A 53 1.92 4.68 -3.70
N ILE A 54 1.32 5.84 -3.43
CA ILE A 54 0.75 6.71 -4.47
C ILE A 54 1.84 7.19 -5.44
N LEU A 55 2.98 7.62 -4.92
CA LEU A 55 4.11 8.06 -5.72
C LEU A 55 4.60 6.96 -6.66
N LEU A 56 4.67 5.71 -6.18
CA LEU A 56 5.02 4.56 -7.02
C LEU A 56 4.00 4.36 -8.15
N ILE A 57 2.69 4.47 -7.88
CA ILE A 57 1.65 4.36 -8.91
C ILE A 57 1.85 5.42 -10.00
N ILE A 58 2.07 6.68 -9.62
CA ILE A 58 2.29 7.78 -10.56
C ILE A 58 3.53 7.50 -11.42
N PHE A 59 4.63 7.04 -10.80
CA PHE A 59 5.83 6.70 -11.56
C PHE A 59 5.62 5.55 -12.52
N THR A 60 4.98 4.48 -12.05
CA THR A 60 4.67 3.33 -12.86
C THR A 60 3.79 3.74 -14.05
N ASP A 61 2.74 4.54 -13.86
CA ASP A 61 1.88 4.99 -14.96
C ASP A 61 2.65 5.78 -16.04
N TYR A 62 3.55 6.67 -15.63
CA TYR A 62 4.33 7.52 -16.54
C TYR A 62 5.45 6.75 -17.27
N LYS A 63 6.13 5.83 -16.57
CA LYS A 63 7.34 5.15 -17.07
C LYS A 63 7.09 3.80 -17.70
N ILE A 64 5.93 3.19 -17.50
CA ILE A 64 5.67 1.85 -18.03
C ILE A 64 5.30 1.88 -19.53
N VAL A 65 5.79 0.88 -20.25
CA VAL A 65 5.44 0.64 -21.65
C VAL A 65 4.12 -0.14 -21.68
N LYS A 66 3.01 0.60 -21.84
CA LYS A 66 1.64 0.05 -21.86
C LYS A 66 1.33 -0.81 -23.10
N SER A 67 2.23 -0.94 -24.07
CA SER A 67 2.09 -1.90 -25.19
C SER A 67 2.52 -3.32 -24.80
N SER A 68 3.49 -3.47 -23.89
CA SER A 68 3.96 -4.78 -23.41
C SER A 68 2.90 -5.48 -22.54
N THR A 69 2.84 -6.81 -22.60
CA THR A 69 1.87 -7.60 -21.81
C THR A 69 2.10 -7.43 -20.30
N THR A 70 3.36 -7.48 -19.86
CA THR A 70 3.76 -7.25 -18.47
C THR A 70 3.49 -5.82 -18.03
N GLY A 71 3.77 -4.83 -18.88
CA GLY A 71 3.47 -3.43 -18.60
C GLY A 71 1.98 -3.17 -18.40
N LYS A 72 1.12 -3.75 -19.25
CA LYS A 72 -0.34 -3.69 -19.08
C LYS A 72 -0.78 -4.28 -17.73
N ARG A 73 -0.22 -5.43 -17.32
CA ARG A 73 -0.56 -6.08 -16.05
C ARG A 73 -0.20 -5.20 -14.85
N ILE A 74 1.02 -4.65 -14.82
CA ILE A 74 1.46 -3.77 -13.74
C ILE A 74 0.63 -2.49 -13.70
N ASN A 75 0.29 -1.91 -14.86
CA ASN A 75 -0.56 -0.74 -14.92
C ASN A 75 -1.95 -1.00 -14.35
N ARG A 76 -2.55 -2.15 -14.70
CA ARG A 76 -3.82 -2.61 -14.11
C ARG A 76 -3.72 -2.85 -12.61
N LEU A 77 -2.60 -3.42 -12.13
CA LEU A 77 -2.36 -3.56 -10.69
C LEU A 77 -2.30 -2.20 -10.01
N GLY A 78 -1.68 -1.18 -10.62
CA GLY A 78 -1.65 0.19 -10.10
C GLY A 78 -3.05 0.80 -9.95
N TYR A 79 -3.90 0.69 -10.97
CA TYR A 79 -5.30 1.16 -10.88
C TYR A 79 -6.12 0.33 -9.88
N GLY A 80 -5.93 -0.99 -9.85
CA GLY A 80 -6.56 -1.85 -8.86
C GLY A 80 -6.15 -1.46 -7.44
N PHE A 81 -4.89 -1.07 -7.24
CA PHE A 81 -4.43 -0.58 -5.96
C PHE A 81 -5.14 0.73 -5.58
N LEU A 82 -5.26 1.71 -6.48
CA LEU A 82 -6.01 2.94 -6.22
C LEU A 82 -7.46 2.66 -5.79
N ALA A 83 -8.15 1.74 -6.47
CA ALA A 83 -9.50 1.34 -6.10
C ALA A 83 -9.54 0.71 -4.70
N VAL A 84 -8.59 -0.18 -4.39
CA VAL A 84 -8.46 -0.77 -3.04
C VAL A 84 -8.17 0.29 -1.99
N GLN A 85 -7.35 1.30 -2.29
CA GLN A 85 -7.08 2.41 -1.35
C GLN A 85 -8.36 3.19 -1.03
N ILE A 86 -9.16 3.52 -2.04
CA ILE A 86 -10.43 4.24 -1.85
C ILE A 86 -11.37 3.41 -0.95
N ILE A 87 -11.55 2.13 -1.27
CA ILE A 87 -12.39 1.23 -0.46
C ILE A 87 -11.85 1.11 0.96
N ALA A 88 -10.55 0.92 1.13
CA ALA A 88 -9.89 0.83 2.43
C ALA A 88 -10.12 2.09 3.28
N ILE A 89 -10.02 3.29 2.69
CA ILE A 89 -10.31 4.55 3.38
C ILE A 89 -11.77 4.59 3.85
N PHE A 90 -12.72 4.20 3.00
CA PHE A 90 -14.13 4.13 3.41
C PHE A 90 -14.36 3.15 4.55
N LEU A 91 -13.70 1.98 4.53
CA LEU A 91 -13.78 1.00 5.62
C LEU A 91 -13.16 1.53 6.92
N LEU A 92 -11.99 2.19 6.85
CA LEU A 92 -11.31 2.77 8.00
C LEU A 92 -12.12 3.92 8.61
N VAL A 93 -12.53 4.90 7.81
CA VAL A 93 -13.33 6.05 8.26
C VAL A 93 -14.70 5.60 8.74
N GLY A 94 -15.34 4.68 8.01
CA GLY A 94 -16.62 4.10 8.42
C GLY A 94 -16.52 3.35 9.75
N GLY A 95 -15.48 2.52 9.91
CA GLY A 95 -15.22 1.80 11.16
C GLY A 95 -14.96 2.76 12.33
N LEU A 96 -14.16 3.81 12.13
CA LEU A 96 -13.88 4.85 13.14
C LEU A 96 -15.13 5.65 13.50
N PHE A 97 -15.94 6.04 12.50
CA PHE A 97 -17.20 6.74 12.73
C PHE A 97 -18.16 5.90 13.57
N LEU A 98 -18.25 4.60 13.26
CA LEU A 98 -19.12 3.66 13.95
C LEU A 98 -18.68 3.37 15.38
N LEU A 99 -17.43 3.66 15.79
CA LEU A 99 -16.99 3.49 17.20
C LEU A 99 -17.86 4.28 18.19
N ASN A 100 -18.50 5.37 17.75
CA ASN A 100 -19.37 6.18 18.58
C ASN A 100 -20.86 5.79 18.47
N ALA A 101 -21.19 4.80 17.65
CA ALA A 101 -22.55 4.34 17.43
C ALA A 101 -22.90 3.19 18.40
N SER A 102 -23.70 3.49 19.42
CA SER A 102 -24.12 2.53 20.45
C SER A 102 -24.93 1.34 19.91
N TRP A 103 -25.55 1.49 18.73
CA TRP A 103 -26.36 0.47 18.06
C TRP A 103 -25.55 -0.47 17.15
N PHE A 104 -24.25 -0.24 16.98
CA PHE A 104 -23.40 -1.05 16.10
C PHE A 104 -22.43 -1.91 16.91
N THR A 105 -22.21 -3.15 16.49
CA THR A 105 -21.39 -4.08 17.27
C THR A 105 -19.90 -3.72 17.20
N PRO A 106 -19.17 -3.71 18.33
CA PRO A 106 -17.72 -3.47 18.35
C PRO A 106 -16.93 -4.39 17.42
N LEU A 107 -17.32 -5.67 17.36
CA LEU A 107 -16.66 -6.66 16.51
C LEU A 107 -16.66 -6.23 15.03
N LEU A 108 -17.80 -5.75 14.51
CA LEU A 108 -17.89 -5.28 13.13
C LEU A 108 -17.10 -3.98 12.91
N GLN A 109 -17.09 -3.04 13.86
CA GLN A 109 -16.27 -1.82 13.78
C GLN A 109 -14.79 -2.16 13.61
N TYR A 110 -14.25 -2.98 14.50
CA TYR A 110 -12.84 -3.36 14.45
C TYR A 110 -12.50 -4.20 13.22
N SER A 111 -13.43 -5.04 12.76
CA SER A 111 -13.26 -5.82 11.53
C SER A 111 -13.18 -4.93 10.29
N LEU A 112 -14.02 -3.88 10.18
CA LEU A 112 -13.95 -2.91 9.08
C LEU A 112 -12.59 -2.19 9.07
N ILE A 113 -12.13 -1.73 10.24
CA ILE A 113 -10.84 -1.07 10.38
C ILE A 113 -9.71 -2.01 9.96
N LEU A 114 -9.71 -3.25 10.46
CA LEU A 114 -8.68 -4.23 10.19
C LEU A 114 -8.63 -4.64 8.71
N ILE A 115 -9.80 -4.89 8.08
CA ILE A 115 -9.88 -5.26 6.66
C ILE A 115 -9.43 -4.09 5.78
N GLY A 116 -9.88 -2.87 6.07
CA GLY A 116 -9.43 -1.67 5.36
C GLY A 116 -7.92 -1.51 5.46
N PHE A 117 -7.36 -1.64 6.66
CA PHE A 117 -5.93 -1.56 6.89
C PHE A 117 -5.16 -2.66 6.13
N LEU A 118 -5.49 -3.93 6.35
CA LEU A 118 -4.74 -5.05 5.77
C LEU A 118 -4.84 -5.08 4.24
N SER A 119 -6.02 -4.80 3.67
CA SER A 119 -6.20 -4.77 2.22
C SER A 119 -5.29 -3.73 1.56
N PHE A 120 -5.15 -2.54 2.16
CA PHE A 120 -4.24 -1.50 1.70
C PHE A 120 -2.79 -2.00 1.65
N PHE A 121 -2.28 -2.52 2.76
CA PHE A 121 -0.86 -2.86 2.87
C PHE A 121 -0.50 -4.17 2.15
N ILE A 122 -1.38 -5.16 2.14
CA ILE A 122 -1.17 -6.40 1.38
C ILE A 122 -1.09 -6.08 -0.12
N TYR A 123 -2.02 -5.27 -0.63
CA TYR A 123 -2.01 -4.89 -2.04
C TYR A 123 -0.79 -4.03 -2.38
N GLY A 124 -0.38 -3.10 -1.51
CA GLY A 124 0.85 -2.33 -1.66
C GLY A 124 2.11 -3.19 -1.71
N ALA A 125 2.19 -4.24 -0.88
CA ALA A 125 3.29 -5.20 -0.90
C ALA A 125 3.32 -5.99 -2.21
N ILE A 126 2.17 -6.50 -2.67
CA ILE A 126 2.03 -7.19 -3.96
C ILE A 126 2.48 -6.27 -5.10
N PHE A 127 1.96 -5.03 -5.15
CA PHE A 127 2.29 -4.08 -6.20
C PHE A 127 3.79 -3.77 -6.23
N SER A 128 4.39 -3.52 -5.07
CA SER A 128 5.84 -3.28 -4.94
C SER A 128 6.66 -4.47 -5.42
N TYR A 129 6.27 -5.70 -5.05
CA TYR A 129 6.93 -6.93 -5.47
C TYR A 129 6.90 -7.14 -6.99
N PHE A 130 5.75 -6.93 -7.63
CA PHE A 130 5.64 -7.07 -9.09
C PHE A 130 6.47 -6.02 -9.83
N ASN A 131 6.53 -4.78 -9.32
CA ASN A 131 7.40 -3.75 -9.89
C ASN A 131 8.89 -4.14 -9.77
N ILE A 132 9.34 -4.70 -8.63
CA ILE A 132 10.72 -5.21 -8.47
C ILE A 132 11.03 -6.28 -9.50
N LYS A 133 10.14 -7.28 -9.66
CA LYS A 133 10.35 -8.38 -10.60
C LYS A 133 10.42 -7.92 -12.06
N ALA A 134 9.67 -6.90 -12.43
CA ALA A 134 9.63 -6.42 -13.80
C ALA A 134 10.68 -5.35 -14.10
N LEU A 135 11.38 -4.82 -13.08
CA LEU A 135 12.29 -3.69 -13.21
C LEU A 135 13.50 -3.98 -14.11
N ASP A 136 13.88 -5.26 -14.22
CA ASP A 136 14.99 -5.70 -15.07
C ASP A 136 14.58 -5.90 -16.55
N ASN A 137 13.29 -5.93 -16.85
CA ASN A 137 12.81 -6.06 -18.22
C ASN A 137 12.76 -4.70 -18.93
N ARG A 138 13.63 -4.51 -19.93
CA ARG A 138 13.72 -3.27 -20.73
C ARG A 138 12.45 -2.99 -21.54
N GLU A 139 11.73 -4.02 -21.96
CA GLU A 139 10.49 -3.87 -22.72
C GLU A 139 9.35 -3.28 -21.89
N VAL A 140 9.47 -3.34 -20.55
CA VAL A 140 8.43 -2.86 -19.62
C VAL A 140 8.64 -1.41 -19.24
N TRP A 141 9.87 -0.88 -19.27
CA TRP A 141 10.20 0.42 -18.67
C TRP A 141 10.93 1.38 -19.61
N LYS A 142 10.44 2.62 -19.68
CA LYS A 142 11.04 3.73 -20.44
C LYS A 142 12.12 4.46 -19.62
N PHE A 143 13.19 3.76 -19.29
CA PHE A 143 14.32 4.36 -18.56
C PHE A 143 15.32 5.09 -19.45
N GLU A 144 15.27 4.82 -20.76
CA GLU A 144 16.01 5.54 -21.80
C GLU A 144 15.55 7.00 -21.94
#